data_AF-A0A6A4UI28-F1
#
_entry.id   AF-A0A6A4UI28-F1
#
_cell.length_a   1.000
_cell.length_b   1.000
_cell.length_c   1.000
_cell.angle_alpha   90.00
_cell.angle_beta   90.00
_cell.angle_gamma   90.00
#
_symmetry.space_group_name_H-M   'P 1'
#
loop_
_entity.id
_entity.type
_entity.pdbx_description
1 polymer ?
#
loop_
_entity_poly.entity_id
_entity_poly.type
_entity_poly.pdbx_seq_one_letter_code
_entity_poly.pdbx_strand_id
1 'polypeptide(L)'
;MKKHFEYISEKQIFRLLLSGSDKLLIETRNTNTKEVSFNCFELISGKQILCDLQLEEKTWLGVEAIYKDIIFFHKFPKPNMPGHKEIIAFDIAEKKITWQNKEYAFAFVYEGKVYCYTQGFEERFFYALDYLTGEVKEDIGSNYALINSLRTQAENAKDWSPYAFPKSNVAYADESSQKIITQFTAAFSLVGQIEWIVKNNILLFTFHTKEKNEKFTNRFAAISTINGEASLFETLNENVMALLTDSFFVYKEYLFLLKGKNEVLIYWLTQEQHLGLD
;
A
#
# COMPACT_ATOMS: atom_id res chain seq x y z
N MET A 1 15.38 10.86 -12.33
CA MET A 1 14.12 10.10 -12.15
C MET A 1 13.55 9.72 -13.52
N LYS A 2 12.96 8.52 -13.66
CA LYS A 2 12.36 8.03 -14.91
C LYS A 2 11.03 7.34 -14.61
N LYS A 3 9.98 7.58 -15.40
CA LYS A 3 8.71 6.84 -15.29
C LYS A 3 8.98 5.35 -15.52
N HIS A 4 8.52 4.52 -14.59
CA HIS A 4 8.62 3.06 -14.67
C HIS A 4 7.40 2.49 -15.37
N PHE A 5 6.25 2.52 -14.69
CA PHE A 5 4.95 2.22 -15.25
C PHE A 5 3.87 3.03 -14.53
N GLU A 6 2.66 2.97 -15.07
CA GLU A 6 1.47 3.51 -14.42
C GLU A 6 0.37 2.46 -14.39
N TYR A 7 -0.47 2.55 -13.38
CA TYR A 7 -1.72 1.81 -13.31
C TYR A 7 -2.87 2.82 -13.32
N ILE A 8 -3.79 2.66 -14.27
CA ILE A 8 -5.00 3.48 -14.40
C ILE A 8 -6.20 2.54 -14.36
N SER A 9 -7.21 2.89 -13.58
CA SER A 9 -8.45 2.11 -13.46
C SER A 9 -9.68 2.99 -13.55
N GLU A 10 -10.77 2.45 -14.08
CA GLU A 10 -12.10 3.06 -13.93
C GLU A 10 -12.65 2.88 -12.50
N LYS A 11 -12.10 1.91 -11.76
CA LYS A 11 -12.46 1.60 -10.38
C LYS A 11 -11.61 2.44 -9.43
N GLN A 12 -12.16 2.75 -8.26
CA GLN A 12 -11.42 3.42 -7.20
C GLN A 12 -10.35 2.48 -6.63
N ILE A 13 -9.11 2.96 -6.53
CA ILE A 13 -8.04 2.29 -5.81
C ILE A 13 -8.34 2.38 -4.32
N PHE A 14 -8.40 1.23 -3.67
CA PHE A 14 -8.77 1.10 -2.28
C PHE A 14 -7.57 0.78 -1.39
N ARG A 15 -6.62 -0.02 -1.90
CA ARG A 15 -5.42 -0.40 -1.15
C ARG A 15 -4.27 -0.75 -2.09
N LEU A 16 -3.05 -0.41 -1.68
CA LEU A 16 -1.80 -0.92 -2.24
C LEU A 16 -1.11 -1.79 -1.19
N LEU A 17 -0.61 -2.96 -1.60
CA LEU A 17 0.21 -3.83 -0.75
C LEU A 17 1.43 -4.28 -1.54
N LEU A 18 2.59 -4.23 -0.90
CA LEU A 18 3.85 -4.73 -1.45
C LEU A 18 4.26 -6.00 -0.72
N SER A 19 4.60 -7.04 -1.46
CA SER A 19 5.14 -8.28 -0.89
C SER A 19 6.64 -8.15 -0.64
N GLY A 20 7.18 -9.02 0.22
CA GLY A 20 8.65 -9.14 0.41
C GLY A 20 9.40 -9.62 -0.84
N SER A 21 8.70 -10.07 -1.87
CA SER A 21 9.24 -10.51 -3.17
C SER A 21 9.02 -9.46 -4.27
N ASP A 22 8.85 -8.18 -3.91
CA ASP A 22 8.66 -7.07 -4.86
C ASP A 22 7.44 -7.23 -5.78
N LYS A 23 6.33 -7.75 -5.26
CA LYS A 23 5.04 -7.75 -5.97
C LYS A 23 4.16 -6.64 -5.44
N LEU A 24 3.59 -5.84 -6.33
CA LEU A 24 2.61 -4.81 -6.02
C LEU A 24 1.20 -5.37 -6.25
N LEU A 25 0.41 -5.49 -5.20
CA LEU A 25 -1.02 -5.75 -5.28
C LEU A 25 -1.79 -4.44 -5.16
N ILE A 26 -2.76 -4.25 -6.04
CA ILE A 26 -3.67 -3.11 -6.07
C ILE A 26 -5.08 -3.67 -5.93
N GLU A 27 -5.73 -3.36 -4.81
CA GLU A 27 -7.16 -3.59 -4.62
C GLU A 27 -7.92 -2.40 -5.20
N THR A 28 -8.85 -2.68 -6.11
CA THR A 28 -9.76 -1.67 -6.69
C THR A 28 -11.20 -2.02 -6.41
N ARG A 29 -12.06 -1.01 -6.29
CA ARG A 29 -13.49 -1.14 -6.03
C ARG A 29 -14.31 -0.29 -6.99
N ASN A 30 -15.33 -0.88 -7.59
CA ASN A 30 -16.34 -0.13 -8.34
C ASN A 30 -17.26 0.59 -7.34
N THR A 31 -17.35 1.92 -7.41
CA THR A 31 -18.13 2.72 -6.46
C THR A 31 -19.64 2.53 -6.59
N ASN A 32 -20.11 2.03 -7.74
CA ASN A 32 -21.52 1.81 -8.04
C ASN A 32 -21.95 0.38 -7.65
N THR A 33 -21.24 -0.62 -8.14
CA THR A 33 -21.58 -2.04 -7.92
C THR A 33 -20.98 -2.60 -6.63
N LYS A 34 -20.02 -1.90 -6.02
CA LYS A 34 -19.21 -2.34 -4.87
C LYS A 34 -18.34 -3.57 -5.16
N GLU A 35 -18.23 -3.97 -6.43
CA GLU A 35 -17.37 -5.09 -6.82
C GLU A 35 -15.89 -4.74 -6.60
N VAL A 36 -15.16 -5.71 -6.08
CA VAL A 36 -13.72 -5.66 -5.80
C VAL A 36 -12.99 -6.37 -6.92
N SER A 37 -11.82 -5.86 -7.29
CA SER A 37 -10.91 -6.51 -8.25
C SER A 37 -9.48 -6.31 -7.80
N PHE A 38 -8.66 -7.35 -7.98
CA PHE A 38 -7.27 -7.36 -7.57
C PHE A 38 -6.35 -7.39 -8.79
N ASN A 39 -5.43 -6.45 -8.83
CA ASN A 39 -4.40 -6.36 -9.85
C ASN A 39 -3.05 -6.60 -9.19
N CYS A 40 -2.18 -7.37 -9.82
CA CYS A 40 -0.85 -7.64 -9.27
C CYS A 40 0.21 -7.45 -10.33
N PHE A 41 1.31 -6.78 -9.96
CA PHE A 41 2.44 -6.49 -10.82
C PHE A 41 3.72 -7.00 -10.18
N GLU A 42 4.63 -7.51 -11.01
CA GLU A 42 6.02 -7.62 -10.62
C GLU A 42 6.63 -6.22 -10.65
N LEU A 43 7.13 -5.72 -9.52
CA LEU A 43 7.55 -4.33 -9.42
C LEU A 43 8.80 -4.04 -10.26
N ILE A 44 9.74 -5.00 -10.38
CA ILE A 44 10.99 -4.82 -11.10
C ILE A 44 10.75 -4.62 -12.60
N SER A 45 10.05 -5.55 -13.24
CA SER A 45 9.77 -5.46 -14.69
C SER A 45 8.58 -4.54 -15.02
N GLY A 46 7.70 -4.27 -14.05
CA GLY A 46 6.41 -3.63 -14.29
C GLY A 46 5.38 -4.55 -14.96
N LYS A 47 5.69 -5.84 -15.12
CA LYS A 47 4.80 -6.82 -15.77
C LYS A 47 3.59 -7.10 -14.89
N GLN A 48 2.40 -7.00 -15.48
CA GLN A 48 1.17 -7.42 -14.83
C GLN A 48 1.09 -8.95 -14.74
N ILE A 49 0.95 -9.45 -13.51
CA ILE A 49 0.77 -10.88 -13.19
C ILE A 49 -0.72 -11.23 -13.13
N LEU A 50 -1.51 -10.39 -12.44
CA LEU A 50 -2.96 -10.52 -12.29
C LEU A 50 -3.63 -9.26 -12.84
N CYS A 51 -4.65 -9.46 -13.69
CA CYS A 51 -5.46 -8.39 -14.27
C CYS A 51 -6.91 -8.60 -13.85
N ASP A 52 -7.43 -7.64 -13.08
CA ASP A 52 -8.81 -7.60 -12.58
C ASP A 52 -9.30 -8.95 -12.04
N LEU A 53 -8.47 -9.62 -11.25
CA LEU A 53 -8.84 -10.86 -10.58
C LEU A 53 -10.06 -10.61 -9.69
N GLN A 54 -11.12 -11.37 -9.92
CA GLN A 54 -12.29 -11.44 -9.05
C GLN A 54 -12.43 -12.86 -8.50
N LEU A 55 -12.81 -12.97 -7.23
CA LEU A 55 -13.25 -14.25 -6.67
C LEU A 55 -14.74 -14.47 -6.96
N GLU A 56 -15.26 -15.63 -6.58
CA GLU A 56 -16.68 -15.97 -6.75
C GLU A 56 -17.60 -14.97 -6.02
N GLU A 57 -17.30 -14.65 -4.76
CA GLU A 57 -17.85 -13.46 -4.11
C GLU A 57 -17.10 -12.25 -4.63
N LYS A 58 -17.83 -11.22 -5.06
CA LYS A 58 -17.26 -10.06 -5.74
C LYS A 58 -17.32 -8.77 -4.92
N THR A 59 -18.17 -8.69 -3.91
CA THR A 59 -18.50 -7.42 -3.24
C THR A 59 -18.08 -7.39 -1.78
N TRP A 60 -18.28 -8.50 -1.07
CA TRP A 60 -18.04 -8.60 0.37
C TRP A 60 -16.75 -9.35 0.66
N LEU A 61 -15.66 -8.88 0.07
CA LEU A 61 -14.31 -9.40 0.31
C LEU A 61 -13.27 -8.28 0.35
N GLY A 62 -12.07 -8.63 0.78
CA GLY A 62 -10.89 -7.79 0.75
C GLY A 62 -9.63 -8.61 0.95
N VAL A 63 -8.48 -7.95 0.88
CA VAL A 63 -7.19 -8.56 1.22
C VAL A 63 -6.86 -8.35 2.70
N GLU A 64 -6.28 -9.36 3.35
CA GLU A 64 -5.71 -9.28 4.71
C GLU A 64 -4.21 -8.97 4.64
N ALA A 65 -3.48 -9.79 3.90
CA ALA A 65 -2.04 -9.71 3.80
C ALA A 65 -1.53 -10.35 2.51
N ILE A 66 -0.29 -10.03 2.17
CA ILE A 66 0.51 -10.81 1.22
C ILE A 66 1.70 -11.33 2.00
N TYR A 67 1.90 -12.64 1.99
CA TYR A 67 3.04 -13.27 2.63
C TYR A 67 3.78 -14.11 1.60
N LYS A 68 5.02 -13.69 1.31
CA LYS A 68 5.77 -14.19 0.15
C LYS A 68 4.90 -14.03 -1.11
N ASP A 69 4.49 -15.14 -1.73
CA ASP A 69 3.72 -15.16 -2.98
C ASP A 69 2.27 -15.61 -2.79
N ILE A 70 1.80 -15.65 -1.54
CA ILE A 70 0.42 -15.98 -1.21
C ILE A 70 -0.33 -14.73 -0.80
N ILE A 71 -1.46 -14.48 -1.45
CA ILE A 71 -2.43 -13.46 -1.03
C ILE A 71 -3.44 -14.15 -0.10
N PHE A 72 -3.66 -13.56 1.08
CA PHE A 72 -4.73 -13.97 1.97
C PHE A 72 -5.91 -13.01 1.81
N PHE A 73 -7.03 -13.53 1.33
CA PHE A 73 -8.29 -12.78 1.30
C PHE A 73 -9.18 -13.16 2.48
N HIS A 74 -10.06 -12.24 2.86
CA HIS A 74 -11.18 -12.48 3.76
C HIS A 74 -12.50 -12.17 3.06
N LYS A 75 -13.59 -12.67 3.65
CA LYS A 75 -14.96 -12.24 3.33
C LYS A 75 -15.61 -11.53 4.51
N PHE A 76 -16.63 -10.75 4.23
CA PHE A 76 -17.56 -10.27 5.25
C PHE A 76 -18.74 -11.23 5.32
N PRO A 77 -19.17 -11.66 6.52
CA PRO A 77 -20.29 -12.58 6.69
C PRO A 77 -21.60 -11.95 6.23
N LYS A 78 -21.74 -10.61 6.39
CA LYS A 78 -22.89 -9.82 5.93
C LYS A 78 -22.45 -8.38 5.61
N PRO A 79 -23.17 -7.68 4.72
CA PRO A 79 -22.92 -6.27 4.37
C PRO A 79 -22.73 -5.32 5.55
N ASN A 80 -23.47 -5.56 6.63
CA ASN A 80 -23.56 -4.67 7.79
C ASN A 80 -22.76 -5.18 9.00
N MET A 81 -21.95 -6.24 8.83
CA MET A 81 -21.13 -6.79 9.92
C MET A 81 -19.64 -6.68 9.57
N PRO A 82 -18.87 -5.85 10.30
CA PRO A 82 -17.47 -5.59 9.99
C PRO A 82 -16.53 -6.74 10.35
N GLY A 83 -17.02 -7.80 10.99
CA GLY A 83 -16.20 -8.93 11.40
C GLY A 83 -15.72 -9.70 10.16
N HIS A 84 -14.41 -9.74 9.93
CA HIS A 84 -13.84 -10.58 8.88
C HIS A 84 -14.07 -12.05 9.21
N LYS A 85 -14.32 -12.86 8.19
CA LYS A 85 -14.50 -14.29 8.28
C LYS A 85 -13.92 -14.92 7.02
N GLU A 86 -13.59 -16.20 7.11
CA GLU A 86 -13.01 -16.98 6.04
C GLU A 86 -11.60 -16.51 5.68
N ILE A 87 -10.74 -17.47 5.38
CA ILE A 87 -9.39 -17.23 4.89
C ILE A 87 -9.28 -17.95 3.57
N ILE A 88 -8.94 -17.23 2.51
CA ILE A 88 -8.72 -17.76 1.18
C ILE A 88 -7.26 -17.50 0.83
N ALA A 89 -6.48 -18.56 0.66
CA ALA A 89 -5.09 -18.46 0.22
C ALA A 89 -5.03 -18.60 -1.29
N PHE A 90 -4.47 -17.60 -1.96
CA PHE A 90 -4.31 -17.56 -3.40
C PHE A 90 -2.82 -17.48 -3.74
N ASP A 91 -2.34 -18.44 -4.53
CA ASP A 91 -0.98 -18.46 -5.03
C ASP A 91 -0.86 -17.58 -6.27
N ILE A 92 0.01 -16.57 -6.21
CA ILE A 92 0.19 -15.61 -7.30
C ILE A 92 0.84 -16.26 -8.54
N ALA A 93 1.75 -17.21 -8.34
CA ALA A 93 2.47 -17.87 -9.43
C ALA A 93 1.58 -18.87 -10.16
N GLU A 94 0.86 -19.71 -9.39
CA GLU A 94 -0.06 -20.71 -9.93
C GLU A 94 -1.42 -20.12 -10.35
N LYS A 95 -1.70 -18.87 -9.93
CA LYS A 95 -2.93 -18.13 -10.21
C LYS A 95 -4.20 -18.88 -9.79
N LYS A 96 -4.15 -19.56 -8.65
CA LYS A 96 -5.27 -20.33 -8.13
C LYS A 96 -5.37 -20.24 -6.61
N ILE A 97 -6.56 -20.52 -6.11
CA ILE A 97 -6.78 -20.77 -4.68
C ILE A 97 -6.11 -22.09 -4.33
N THR A 98 -5.20 -22.09 -3.36
CA THR A 98 -4.50 -23.30 -2.89
C THR A 98 -5.25 -23.95 -1.74
N TRP A 99 -5.81 -23.15 -0.84
CA TRP A 99 -6.69 -23.62 0.22
C TRP A 99 -7.64 -22.52 0.69
N GLN A 100 -8.69 -22.95 1.37
CA GLN A 100 -9.72 -22.08 1.90
C GLN A 100 -10.25 -22.65 3.21
N ASN A 101 -10.40 -21.80 4.21
CA ASN A 101 -11.06 -22.15 5.46
C ASN A 101 -12.22 -21.18 5.71
N LYS A 102 -13.45 -21.70 5.84
CA LYS A 102 -14.68 -20.89 6.00
C LYS A 102 -15.00 -20.51 7.44
N GLU A 103 -14.29 -21.09 8.42
CA GLU A 103 -14.60 -20.95 9.84
C GLU A 103 -13.77 -19.87 10.51
N TYR A 104 -12.48 -19.80 10.16
CA TYR A 104 -11.53 -18.91 10.80
C TYR A 104 -11.55 -17.49 10.24
N ALA A 105 -11.23 -16.53 11.11
CA ALA A 105 -10.90 -15.16 10.76
C ALA A 105 -9.37 -14.96 10.85
N PHE A 106 -8.78 -14.30 9.86
CA PHE A 106 -7.35 -14.00 9.84
C PHE A 106 -6.97 -13.06 11.00
N ALA A 107 -5.82 -13.30 11.64
CA ALA A 107 -5.27 -12.39 12.64
C ALA A 107 -3.95 -11.76 12.17
N PHE A 108 -2.96 -12.58 11.83
CA PHE A 108 -1.68 -12.17 11.27
C PHE A 108 -0.95 -13.38 10.69
N VAL A 109 0.14 -13.14 9.96
CA VAL A 109 1.01 -14.18 9.40
C VAL A 109 2.42 -13.97 9.89
N TYR A 110 3.06 -15.01 10.38
CA TYR A 110 4.40 -14.95 10.96
C TYR A 110 5.09 -16.31 10.88
N GLU A 111 6.38 -16.33 10.53
CA GLU A 111 7.22 -17.55 10.47
C GLU A 111 6.57 -18.73 9.72
N GLY A 112 5.87 -18.46 8.62
CA GLY A 112 5.21 -19.50 7.82
C GLY A 112 3.93 -20.06 8.45
N LYS A 113 3.38 -19.39 9.47
CA LYS A 113 2.08 -19.71 10.04
C LYS A 113 1.10 -18.58 9.85
N VAL A 114 -0.13 -18.93 9.50
CA VAL A 114 -1.28 -18.03 9.56
C VAL A 114 -1.90 -18.19 10.93
N TYR A 115 -1.86 -17.15 11.74
CA TYR A 115 -2.57 -17.10 13.01
C TYR A 115 -3.98 -16.61 12.75
N CYS A 116 -4.95 -17.33 13.29
CA CYS A 116 -6.36 -17.06 13.07
C CYS A 116 -7.17 -17.33 14.34
N TYR A 117 -8.46 -17.03 14.28
CA TYR A 117 -9.37 -17.35 15.38
C TYR A 117 -10.78 -17.70 14.92
N THR A 118 -11.50 -18.44 15.76
CA THR A 118 -12.97 -18.46 15.75
C THR A 118 -13.50 -17.52 16.83
N GLN A 119 -14.66 -16.92 16.57
CA GLN A 119 -15.35 -16.09 17.55
C GLN A 119 -16.34 -16.97 18.33
N GLY A 120 -16.05 -17.18 19.62
CA GLY A 120 -17.00 -17.73 20.59
C GLY A 120 -17.92 -16.65 21.16
N PHE A 121 -18.70 -17.01 22.19
CA PHE A 121 -19.70 -16.12 22.79
C PHE A 121 -19.04 -14.93 23.52
N GLU A 122 -18.07 -15.20 24.40
CA GLU A 122 -17.32 -14.18 25.15
C GLU A 122 -15.82 -14.16 24.81
N GLU A 123 -15.31 -15.20 24.15
CA GLU A 123 -13.89 -15.37 23.89
C GLU A 123 -13.58 -15.78 22.45
N ARG A 124 -12.32 -15.64 22.06
CA ARG A 124 -11.78 -16.12 20.79
C ARG A 124 -10.90 -17.32 21.05
N PHE A 125 -11.05 -18.34 20.22
CA PHE A 125 -10.17 -19.51 20.20
C PHE A 125 -9.21 -19.36 19.04
N PHE A 126 -7.92 -19.35 19.34
CA PHE A 126 -6.86 -19.09 18.38
C PHE A 126 -6.23 -20.38 17.88
N TYR A 127 -5.82 -20.35 16.62
CA TYR A 127 -5.14 -21.46 15.96
C TYR A 127 -3.98 -20.92 15.12
N ALA A 128 -3.00 -21.78 14.85
CA ALA A 128 -1.97 -21.52 13.86
C ALA A 128 -2.10 -22.55 12.73
N LEU A 129 -2.29 -22.06 11.51
CA LEU A 129 -2.31 -22.89 10.30
C LEU A 129 -0.98 -22.81 9.57
N ASP A 130 -0.63 -23.86 8.86
CA ASP A 130 0.41 -23.78 7.82
C ASP A 130 -0.04 -22.85 6.69
N TYR A 131 0.84 -21.92 6.29
CA TYR A 131 0.48 -20.89 5.32
C TYR A 131 0.25 -21.41 3.89
N LEU A 132 0.81 -22.57 3.54
CA LEU A 132 0.70 -23.19 2.21
C LEU A 132 -0.44 -24.19 2.11
N THR A 133 -0.76 -24.90 3.19
CA THR A 133 -1.76 -25.98 3.15
C THR A 133 -3.06 -25.64 3.88
N GLY A 134 -3.05 -24.67 4.79
CA GLY A 134 -4.18 -24.38 5.67
C GLY A 134 -4.44 -25.46 6.72
N GLU A 135 -3.51 -26.40 6.91
CA GLU A 135 -3.60 -27.39 7.99
C GLU A 135 -3.36 -26.73 9.35
N VAL A 136 -4.20 -27.03 10.33
CA VAL A 136 -3.98 -26.61 11.72
C VAL A 136 -2.72 -27.31 12.25
N LYS A 137 -1.71 -26.53 12.61
CA LYS A 137 -0.48 -27.02 13.24
C LYS A 137 -0.54 -26.91 14.76
N GLU A 138 -1.26 -25.91 15.28
CA GLU A 138 -1.37 -25.67 16.72
C GLU A 138 -2.78 -25.16 17.06
N ASP A 139 -3.35 -25.71 18.14
CA ASP A 139 -4.51 -25.17 18.85
C ASP A 139 -3.99 -24.39 20.07
N ILE A 140 -4.21 -23.08 20.05
CA ILE A 140 -3.72 -22.14 21.08
C ILE A 140 -4.83 -21.86 22.12
N GLY A 141 -6.07 -22.25 21.83
CA GLY A 141 -7.24 -21.95 22.65
C GLY A 141 -7.39 -20.45 22.90
N SER A 142 -7.79 -20.06 24.11
CA SER A 142 -8.01 -18.66 24.50
C SER A 142 -6.76 -17.98 25.09
N ASN A 143 -5.55 -18.40 24.72
CA ASN A 143 -4.31 -17.84 25.27
C ASN A 143 -3.94 -16.49 24.62
N TYR A 144 -4.62 -15.42 25.06
CA TYR A 144 -4.38 -14.06 24.56
C TYR A 144 -2.95 -13.56 24.81
N ALA A 145 -2.31 -13.95 25.92
CA ALA A 145 -0.97 -13.51 26.25
C ALA A 145 0.06 -14.00 25.21
N LEU A 146 -0.03 -15.28 24.85
CA LEU A 146 0.81 -15.87 23.81
C LEU A 146 0.55 -15.21 22.45
N ILE A 147 -0.71 -15.06 22.06
CA ILE A 147 -1.08 -14.47 20.76
C ILE A 147 -0.63 -13.02 20.64
N ASN A 148 -0.77 -12.22 21.70
CA ASN A 148 -0.31 -10.84 21.70
C ASN A 148 1.22 -10.77 21.61
N SER A 149 1.93 -11.66 22.32
CA SER A 149 3.39 -11.75 22.21
C SER A 149 3.83 -12.11 20.78
N LEU A 150 3.21 -13.11 20.17
CA LEU A 150 3.50 -13.52 18.79
C LEU A 150 3.18 -12.42 17.78
N ARG A 151 2.08 -11.69 17.98
CA ARG A 151 1.74 -10.53 17.15
C ARG A 151 2.79 -9.43 17.27
N THR A 152 3.25 -9.12 18.48
CA THR A 152 4.32 -8.13 18.67
C THR A 152 5.62 -8.58 18.01
N GLN A 153 5.97 -9.86 18.09
CA GLN A 153 7.11 -10.42 17.37
C GLN A 153 6.94 -10.28 15.85
N ALA A 154 5.75 -10.58 15.33
CA ALA A 154 5.43 -10.43 13.92
C ALA A 154 5.56 -8.99 13.42
N GLU A 155 5.07 -8.01 14.19
CA GLU A 155 5.22 -6.59 13.86
C GLU A 155 6.68 -6.13 13.92
N ASN A 156 7.44 -6.57 14.94
CA ASN A 156 8.85 -6.23 15.08
C ASN A 156 9.74 -6.86 14.00
N ALA A 157 9.33 -8.00 13.45
CA ALA A 157 10.03 -8.68 12.37
C ALA A 157 9.77 -8.04 10.99
N LYS A 158 8.81 -7.12 10.86
CA LYS A 158 8.59 -6.41 9.60
C LYS A 158 9.75 -5.45 9.34
N ASP A 159 10.42 -5.66 8.22
CA ASP A 159 11.44 -4.73 7.74
C ASP A 159 10.78 -3.55 7.02
N TRP A 160 10.71 -2.42 7.73
CA TRP A 160 10.24 -1.14 7.19
C TRP A 160 11.36 -0.30 6.58
N SER A 161 12.63 -0.72 6.69
CA SER A 161 13.76 0.03 6.14
C SER A 161 13.70 0.31 4.63
N PRO A 162 13.02 -0.51 3.79
CA PRO A 162 12.81 -0.18 2.39
C PRO A 162 11.81 0.96 2.17
N TYR A 163 10.95 1.27 3.13
CA TYR A 163 9.93 2.31 3.00
C TYR A 163 10.45 3.66 3.48
N ALA A 164 10.06 4.71 2.75
CA ALA A 164 10.07 6.06 3.28
C ALA A 164 8.68 6.68 3.06
N PHE A 165 8.10 7.16 4.15
CA PHE A 165 6.85 7.89 4.17
C PHE A 165 7.11 9.39 4.40
N PRO A 166 6.27 10.27 3.84
CA PRO A 166 6.46 11.70 4.00
C PRO A 166 6.35 12.15 5.45
N LYS A 167 7.12 13.19 5.79
CA LYS A 167 7.01 13.93 7.04
C LYS A 167 6.16 15.19 6.79
N SER A 168 5.23 15.51 7.68
CA SER A 168 4.28 16.62 7.47
C SER A 168 4.68 17.97 8.12
N ASN A 169 5.94 18.12 8.53
CA ASN A 169 6.45 19.39 9.08
C ASN A 169 7.83 19.73 8.52
N VAL A 170 7.89 20.79 7.71
CA VAL A 170 9.10 21.27 7.03
C VAL A 170 10.15 21.82 8.02
N ALA A 171 9.76 22.22 9.23
CA ALA A 171 10.71 22.69 10.24
C ALA A 171 11.70 21.60 10.69
N TYR A 172 11.38 20.32 10.46
CA TYR A 172 12.28 19.20 10.73
C TYR A 172 13.15 18.82 9.53
N ALA A 173 13.03 19.51 8.39
CA ALA A 173 13.96 19.37 7.27
C ALA A 173 15.27 20.10 7.56
N ASP A 174 16.35 19.70 6.90
CA ASP A 174 17.60 20.46 6.94
C ASP A 174 17.43 21.84 6.25
N GLU A 175 18.32 22.78 6.56
CA GLU A 175 18.25 24.16 6.06
C GLU A 175 18.23 24.25 4.52
N SER A 176 18.97 23.37 3.83
CA SER A 176 18.99 23.32 2.36
C SER A 176 17.62 22.93 1.81
N SER A 177 17.04 21.84 2.33
CA SER A 177 15.71 21.37 1.95
C SER A 177 14.61 22.41 2.24
N GLN A 178 14.66 23.08 3.40
CA GLN A 178 13.72 24.16 3.73
C GLN A 178 13.79 25.33 2.73
N LYS A 179 15.02 25.72 2.37
CA LYS A 179 15.27 26.78 1.39
C LYS A 179 14.75 26.40 0.01
N ILE A 180 15.03 25.18 -0.45
CA ILE A 180 14.54 24.67 -1.75
C ILE A 180 13.01 24.68 -1.79
N ILE A 181 12.35 24.14 -0.75
CA ILE A 181 10.88 24.11 -0.68
C ILE A 181 10.33 25.53 -0.71
N THR A 182 10.87 26.44 0.10
CA THR A 182 10.39 27.82 0.19
C THR A 182 10.57 28.56 -1.13
N GLN A 183 11.72 28.40 -1.79
CA GLN A 183 11.99 29.02 -3.09
C GLN A 183 11.08 28.47 -4.19
N PHE A 184 10.92 27.16 -4.26
CA PHE A 184 10.07 26.52 -5.27
C PHE A 184 8.60 26.88 -5.08
N THR A 185 8.15 26.96 -3.83
CA THR A 185 6.73 27.22 -3.52
C THR A 185 6.36 28.70 -3.45
N ALA A 186 7.32 29.63 -3.58
CA ALA A 186 7.11 31.07 -3.43
C ALA A 186 6.07 31.67 -4.40
N ALA A 187 5.91 31.06 -5.59
CA ALA A 187 4.94 31.50 -6.59
C ALA A 187 3.51 30.99 -6.34
N PHE A 188 3.29 30.18 -5.31
CA PHE A 188 2.02 29.50 -5.06
C PHE A 188 1.33 30.01 -3.79
N SER A 189 0.00 30.06 -3.84
CA SER A 189 -0.83 30.36 -2.66
C SER A 189 -1.01 29.08 -1.83
N LEU A 190 -0.05 28.81 -0.95
CA LEU A 190 -0.01 27.58 -0.16
C LEU A 190 -1.14 27.51 0.88
N VAL A 191 -1.62 26.29 1.12
CA VAL A 191 -2.56 25.97 2.20
C VAL A 191 -2.19 24.62 2.82
N GLY A 192 -2.35 24.50 4.13
CA GLY A 192 -2.04 23.25 4.85
C GLY A 192 -0.55 22.97 5.00
N GLN A 193 -0.25 21.70 5.29
CA GLN A 193 1.12 21.21 5.49
C GLN A 193 1.76 20.76 4.17
N ILE A 194 3.08 20.89 4.11
CA ILE A 194 3.91 20.28 3.06
C ILE A 194 4.43 18.96 3.61
N GLU A 195 4.23 17.90 2.83
CA GLU A 195 4.67 16.54 3.12
C GLU A 195 5.92 16.24 2.29
N TRP A 196 7.01 15.79 2.93
CA TRP A 196 8.31 15.71 2.26
C TRP A 196 9.16 14.48 2.64
N ILE A 197 10.03 14.06 1.72
CA ILE A 197 11.05 13.01 1.86
C ILE A 197 12.33 13.47 1.16
N VAL A 198 13.50 13.22 1.74
CA VAL A 198 14.78 13.30 1.02
C VAL A 198 15.29 11.89 0.76
N LYS A 199 15.59 11.57 -0.50
CA LYS A 199 16.15 10.26 -0.91
C LYS A 199 17.09 10.46 -2.08
N ASN A 200 18.31 9.91 -2.00
CA ASN A 200 19.32 9.92 -3.07
C ASN A 200 19.57 11.31 -3.67
N ASN A 201 19.73 12.31 -2.80
CA ASN A 201 19.88 13.73 -3.14
C ASN A 201 18.69 14.34 -3.90
N ILE A 202 17.51 13.72 -3.83
CA ILE A 202 16.26 14.24 -4.37
C ILE A 202 15.34 14.57 -3.20
N LEU A 203 14.85 15.81 -3.16
CA LEU A 203 13.81 16.27 -2.27
C LEU A 203 12.46 16.09 -2.97
N LEU A 204 11.66 15.19 -2.43
CA LEU A 204 10.33 14.82 -2.89
C LEU A 204 9.32 15.48 -1.95
N PHE A 205 8.36 16.23 -2.46
CA PHE A 205 7.34 16.82 -1.60
C PHE A 205 6.01 17.09 -2.30
N THR A 206 4.93 17.03 -1.51
CA THR A 206 3.60 17.48 -1.92
C THR A 206 3.21 18.75 -1.19
N PHE A 207 2.41 19.57 -1.87
CA PHE A 207 1.86 20.79 -1.31
C PHE A 207 0.51 21.10 -1.93
N HIS A 208 -0.34 21.78 -1.17
CA HIS A 208 -1.64 22.21 -1.65
C HIS A 208 -1.62 23.69 -1.97
N THR A 209 -2.31 24.06 -3.05
CA THR A 209 -2.57 25.46 -3.37
C THR A 209 -4.05 25.74 -3.31
N LYS A 210 -4.40 26.96 -2.90
CA LYS A 210 -5.76 27.46 -2.98
C LYS A 210 -6.07 27.92 -4.40
N GLU A 211 -7.12 27.34 -4.99
CA GLU A 211 -7.67 27.73 -6.28
C GLU A 211 -8.87 28.68 -6.11
N LYS A 212 -9.43 29.13 -7.23
CA LYS A 212 -10.71 29.85 -7.24
C LYS A 212 -11.82 28.95 -6.64
N ASN A 213 -12.79 29.57 -5.97
CA ASN A 213 -13.97 28.91 -5.37
C ASN A 213 -13.69 28.01 -4.15
N GLU A 214 -12.71 28.35 -3.31
CA GLU A 214 -12.37 27.59 -2.09
C GLU A 214 -12.03 26.11 -2.35
N LYS A 215 -11.59 25.80 -3.57
CA LYS A 215 -11.08 24.48 -3.94
C LYS A 215 -9.57 24.44 -3.80
N PHE A 216 -9.03 23.23 -3.70
CA PHE A 216 -7.60 22.99 -3.58
C PHE A 216 -7.09 22.14 -4.72
N THR A 217 -5.80 22.30 -5.02
CA THR A 217 -5.07 21.42 -5.92
C THR A 217 -3.84 20.89 -5.19
N ASN A 218 -3.68 19.57 -5.13
CA ASN A 218 -2.52 18.90 -4.57
C ASN A 218 -1.49 18.66 -5.67
N ARG A 219 -0.27 19.13 -5.45
CA ARG A 219 0.86 19.01 -6.39
C ARG A 219 2.02 18.30 -5.74
N PHE A 220 2.79 17.61 -6.57
CA PHE A 220 4.01 16.93 -6.22
C PHE A 220 5.19 17.57 -6.96
N ALA A 221 6.34 17.68 -6.29
CA ALA A 221 7.59 18.08 -6.89
C ALA A 221 8.73 17.14 -6.45
N ALA A 222 9.63 16.84 -7.37
CA ALA A 222 10.90 16.18 -7.09
C ALA A 222 12.04 17.07 -7.53
N ILE A 223 12.81 17.59 -6.58
CA ILE A 223 13.86 18.59 -6.83
C ILE A 223 15.22 18.02 -6.41
N SER A 224 16.23 18.18 -7.25
CA SER A 224 17.60 17.84 -6.91
C SER A 224 18.12 18.76 -5.79
N THR A 225 18.60 18.17 -4.70
CA THR A 225 19.23 18.91 -3.59
C THR A 225 20.62 19.42 -3.93
N ILE A 226 21.20 19.00 -5.06
CA ILE A 226 22.56 19.39 -5.49
C ILE A 226 22.51 20.71 -6.27
N ASN A 227 21.60 20.83 -7.24
CA ASN A 227 21.53 21.98 -8.15
C ASN A 227 20.19 22.75 -8.06
N GLY A 228 19.23 22.28 -7.27
CA GLY A 228 17.92 22.92 -7.10
C GLY A 228 16.98 22.76 -8.30
N GLU A 229 17.33 21.94 -9.29
CA GLU A 229 16.52 21.75 -10.49
C GLU A 229 15.39 20.75 -10.26
N ALA A 230 14.19 21.09 -10.75
CA ALA A 230 13.05 20.19 -10.71
C ALA A 230 13.21 19.07 -11.74
N SER A 231 13.20 17.83 -11.27
CA SER A 231 13.23 16.61 -12.09
C SER A 231 11.83 16.07 -12.41
N LEU A 232 10.82 16.45 -11.63
CA LEU A 232 9.41 16.15 -11.88
C LEU A 232 8.52 17.16 -11.16
N PHE A 233 7.41 17.50 -11.81
CA PHE A 233 6.33 18.28 -11.23
C PHE A 233 5.00 17.72 -11.74
N GLU A 234 4.14 17.27 -10.83
CA GLU A 234 2.89 16.61 -11.16
C GLU A 234 1.73 17.22 -10.38
N THR A 235 0.59 17.38 -11.04
CA THR A 235 -0.67 17.64 -10.34
C THR A 235 -1.33 16.32 -9.99
N LEU A 236 -1.42 16.00 -8.70
CA LEU A 236 -1.98 14.74 -8.22
C LEU A 236 -3.50 14.80 -8.13
N ASN A 237 -4.04 15.93 -7.69
CA ASN A 237 -5.48 16.12 -7.55
C ASN A 237 -5.84 17.58 -7.83
N GLU A 238 -6.85 17.81 -8.64
CA GLU A 238 -7.37 19.15 -8.97
C GLU A 238 -8.77 19.35 -8.42
N ASN A 239 -9.08 20.59 -8.04
CA ASN A 239 -10.44 21.00 -7.71
C ASN A 239 -11.08 20.19 -6.55
N VAL A 240 -10.28 19.77 -5.58
CA VAL A 240 -10.74 18.99 -4.41
C VAL A 240 -11.20 19.90 -3.27
N MET A 241 -12.15 19.41 -2.47
CA MET A 241 -12.72 20.14 -1.33
C MET A 241 -11.94 19.95 -0.03
N ALA A 242 -10.99 19.01 0.01
CA ALA A 242 -10.21 18.65 1.18
C ALA A 242 -8.72 18.64 0.84
N LEU A 243 -7.89 18.85 1.85
CA LEU A 243 -6.45 18.65 1.77
C LEU A 243 -6.17 17.15 1.86
N LEU A 244 -5.52 16.60 0.85
CA LEU A 244 -5.24 15.17 0.71
C LEU A 244 -3.81 14.87 1.19
N THR A 245 -3.68 14.05 2.22
CA THR A 245 -2.39 13.58 2.75
C THR A 245 -1.98 12.26 2.10
N ASP A 246 -0.79 11.76 2.44
CA ASP A 246 -0.32 10.41 2.08
C ASP A 246 -0.36 10.12 0.57
N SER A 247 -0.21 11.17 -0.24
CA SER A 247 -0.37 11.09 -1.70
C SER A 247 0.87 10.55 -2.41
N PHE A 248 1.94 10.26 -1.67
CA PHE A 248 3.11 9.56 -2.17
C PHE A 248 3.86 8.82 -1.07
N PHE A 249 4.66 7.85 -1.47
CA PHE A 249 5.67 7.21 -0.62
C PHE A 249 6.79 6.66 -1.50
N VAL A 250 7.90 6.26 -0.87
CA VAL A 250 9.00 5.57 -1.54
C VAL A 250 9.09 4.15 -0.98
N TYR A 251 9.28 3.19 -1.87
CA TYR A 251 9.67 1.82 -1.51
C TYR A 251 10.92 1.45 -2.31
N LYS A 252 12.01 1.12 -1.62
CA LYS A 252 13.35 0.94 -2.20
C LYS A 252 13.75 2.18 -3.02
N GLU A 253 13.81 2.01 -4.34
CA GLU A 253 14.18 3.03 -5.33
C GLU A 253 12.98 3.48 -6.18
N TYR A 254 11.76 3.07 -5.80
CA TYR A 254 10.52 3.39 -6.48
C TYR A 254 9.75 4.47 -5.73
N LEU A 255 9.44 5.55 -6.44
CA LEU A 255 8.48 6.54 -6.02
C LEU A 255 7.08 6.12 -6.47
N PHE A 256 6.14 6.08 -5.54
CA PHE A 256 4.71 5.87 -5.80
C PHE A 256 3.97 7.19 -5.61
N LEU A 257 3.27 7.66 -6.65
CA LEU A 257 2.38 8.80 -6.57
C LEU A 257 0.93 8.34 -6.74
N LEU A 258 0.05 8.75 -5.82
CA LEU A 258 -1.39 8.52 -5.90
C LEU A 258 -2.02 9.71 -6.60
N LYS A 259 -2.56 9.48 -7.80
CA LYS A 259 -3.18 10.52 -8.62
C LYS A 259 -4.69 10.26 -8.71
N GLY A 260 -5.47 11.27 -8.33
CA GLY A 260 -6.91 11.09 -8.15
C GLY A 260 -7.23 9.96 -7.17
N LYS A 261 -8.26 9.20 -7.50
CA LYS A 261 -8.67 8.00 -6.75
C LYS A 261 -8.36 6.69 -7.50
N ASN A 262 -7.79 6.79 -8.69
CA ASN A 262 -7.90 5.78 -9.74
C ASN A 262 -6.57 5.48 -10.44
N GLU A 263 -5.51 6.21 -10.11
CA GLU A 263 -4.23 6.15 -10.80
C GLU A 263 -3.06 6.06 -9.80
N VAL A 264 -2.09 5.21 -10.13
CA VAL A 264 -0.81 5.11 -9.43
C VAL A 264 0.29 5.29 -10.46
N LEU A 265 1.10 6.32 -10.27
CA LEU A 265 2.30 6.54 -11.07
C LEU A 265 3.51 6.00 -10.32
N ILE A 266 4.37 5.25 -11.01
CA ILE A 266 5.56 4.67 -10.41
C ILE A 266 6.79 5.14 -11.19
N TYR A 267 7.78 5.66 -10.46
CA TYR A 267 9.02 6.18 -11.04
C TYR A 267 10.24 5.55 -10.35
N TRP A 268 11.32 5.37 -11.11
CA TRP A 268 12.65 5.08 -10.59
C TRP A 268 13.35 6.35 -10.14
N LEU A 269 13.81 6.39 -8.89
CA LEU A 269 14.53 7.53 -8.32
C LEU A 269 15.95 7.66 -8.89
N THR A 270 16.68 6.54 -9.01
CA THR A 270 18.04 6.48 -9.54
C THR A 270 18.10 5.86 -10.93
N GLN A 271 19.13 6.20 -11.70
CA GLN A 271 19.41 5.68 -13.04
C GLN A 271 20.55 4.64 -13.04
N GLU A 272 20.77 3.93 -11.93
CA GLU A 272 21.71 2.81 -11.99
C GLU A 272 21.13 1.75 -12.92
N GLN A 273 21.88 1.50 -14.00
CA GLN A 273 21.60 0.49 -15.00
C GLN A 273 21.49 -0.86 -14.29
N HIS A 274 20.28 -1.38 -14.11
CA HIS A 274 20.09 -2.83 -14.10
C HIS A 274 20.30 -3.36 -15.52
N LEU A 275 21.52 -3.20 -16.02
CA LEU A 275 22.12 -4.09 -17.00
C LEU A 275 22.74 -5.23 -16.18
N GLY A 276 22.12 -6.40 -16.21
CA GLY A 276 22.74 -7.61 -15.68
C GLY A 276 21.80 -8.49 -14.88
N LEU A 277 20.82 -9.10 -15.56
CA LEU A 277 20.48 -10.51 -15.37
C LEU A 277 20.09 -11.04 -16.76
N ASP A 278 21.12 -11.44 -17.52
CA ASP A 278 21.00 -12.54 -18.48
C ASP A 278 20.89 -13.87 -17.70
#